data_AF-C6PPY3-F1
#
_entry.id   AF-C6PPY3-F1
#
_cell.length_a   1.000
_cell.length_b   1.000
_cell.length_c   1.000
_cell.angle_alpha   90.00
_cell.angle_beta   90.00
_cell.angle_gamma   90.00
#
_symmetry.space_group_name_H-M   'P 1'
#
loop_
_entity.id
_entity.type
_entity.pdbx_description
1 polymer ?
#
loop_
_entity_poly.entity_id
_entity_poly.type
_entity_poly.pdbx_seq_one_letter_code
_entity_poly.pdbx_strand_id
1 'polypeptide(L)'
;MMNMMILNQKIKKVDNDTFVVNGSISVDNLNNYLNLNLISEYSDTIGGFVVDLLGHIPHNGERKAVNYENIIFKIEEVKDRRIEKVKVCMAKEA
;
A
#
# COMPACT_ATOMS: atom_id res chain seq x y z
N MET A 1 -9.08 5.83 -20.43
CA MET A 1 -10.19 5.93 -19.46
C MET A 1 -10.40 4.66 -18.65
N MET A 2 -10.39 3.46 -19.25
CA MET A 2 -10.64 2.19 -18.53
C MET A 2 -9.66 1.91 -17.37
N ASN A 3 -8.36 2.22 -17.54
CA ASN A 3 -7.37 2.06 -16.46
C ASN A 3 -7.69 2.90 -15.22
N MET A 4 -8.16 4.14 -15.42
CA MET A 4 -8.47 5.08 -14.34
C MET A 4 -9.67 4.62 -13.50
N MET A 5 -10.68 3.99 -14.13
CA MET A 5 -11.82 3.42 -13.42
C MET A 5 -11.41 2.22 -12.54
N ILE A 6 -10.53 1.36 -13.05
CA ILE A 6 -10.02 0.20 -12.29
C ILE A 6 -9.21 0.68 -11.08
N LEU A 7 -8.38 1.72 -11.27
CA LEU A 7 -7.55 2.28 -10.20
C LEU A 7 -8.39 2.86 -9.06
N ASN A 8 -9.47 3.59 -9.39
CA ASN A 8 -10.39 4.17 -8.40
C ASN A 8 -11.15 3.11 -7.58
N GLN A 9 -11.29 1.87 -8.07
CA GLN A 9 -11.86 0.77 -7.30
C GLN A 9 -10.84 0.13 -6.34
N LYS A 10 -9.54 0.30 -6.63
CA LYS A 10 -8.44 -0.25 -5.82
C LYS A 10 -7.91 0.73 -4.78
N ILE A 11 -8.18 2.03 -4.90
CA ILE A 11 -7.76 3.06 -3.96
C ILE A 11 -9.00 3.77 -3.40
N LYS A 12 -9.17 3.72 -2.09
CA LYS A 12 -10.20 4.45 -1.36
C LYS A 12 -9.57 5.53 -0.50
N LYS A 13 -9.82 6.80 -0.81
CA LYS A 13 -9.46 7.93 0.05
C LYS A 13 -10.30 7.89 1.34
N VAL A 14 -9.65 7.99 2.50
CA VAL A 14 -10.31 8.06 3.82
C VAL A 14 -10.39 9.51 4.27
N ASP A 15 -9.26 10.23 4.18
CA ASP A 15 -9.13 11.65 4.41
C ASP A 15 -8.02 12.22 3.50
N ASN A 16 -7.54 13.44 3.75
CA ASN A 16 -6.55 14.08 2.88
C ASN A 16 -5.19 13.36 2.81
N ASP A 17 -4.82 12.66 3.88
CA ASP A 17 -3.49 12.08 4.04
C ASP A 17 -3.55 10.55 4.25
N THR A 18 -4.76 9.98 4.28
CA THR A 18 -5.01 8.56 4.53
C THR A 18 -5.79 7.90 3.40
N PHE A 19 -5.27 6.77 2.93
CA PHE A 19 -5.85 5.97 1.86
C PHE A 19 -5.89 4.50 2.26
N VAL A 20 -6.91 3.76 1.82
CA VAL A 20 -6.94 2.29 1.85
C VAL A 20 -6.75 1.80 0.42
N VAL A 21 -5.70 1.02 0.21
CA VAL A 21 -5.29 0.53 -1.10
C VAL A 21 -5.35 -0.99 -1.15
N ASN A 22 -5.78 -1.53 -2.29
CA ASN A 22 -5.68 -2.97 -2.54
C ASN A 22 -4.22 -3.35 -2.76
N GLY A 23 -3.76 -4.43 -2.12
CA GLY A 23 -2.36 -4.87 -2.19
C GLY A 23 -1.88 -5.26 -3.59
N SER A 24 -2.79 -5.58 -4.53
CA SER A 24 -2.45 -5.89 -5.92
C SER A 24 -2.20 -4.68 -6.81
N ILE A 25 -2.37 -3.45 -6.31
CA ILE A 25 -2.00 -2.27 -7.06
C ILE A 25 -0.48 -2.26 -7.27
N SER A 26 -0.02 -1.87 -8.46
CA SER A 26 1.42 -1.75 -8.69
C SER A 26 2.00 -0.55 -7.94
N VAL A 27 3.27 -0.64 -7.58
CA VAL A 27 4.03 0.46 -6.95
C VAL A 27 3.96 1.70 -7.83
N ASP A 28 4.22 1.57 -9.13
CA ASP A 28 4.15 2.68 -10.09
C ASP A 28 2.76 3.33 -10.17
N ASN A 29 1.69 2.54 -10.13
CA ASN A 29 0.34 3.09 -10.17
C ASN A 29 0.02 3.88 -8.89
N LEU A 30 0.48 3.41 -7.73
CA LEU A 30 0.32 4.16 -6.49
C LEU A 30 1.18 5.44 -6.50
N ASN A 31 2.43 5.34 -6.95
CA ASN A 31 3.33 6.48 -7.13
C ASN A 31 2.68 7.56 -8.00
N ASN A 32 2.16 7.19 -9.17
CA ASN A 32 1.48 8.13 -10.07
C ASN A 32 0.20 8.72 -9.46
N TYR A 33 -0.58 7.93 -8.71
CA TYR A 33 -1.85 8.38 -8.14
C TYR A 33 -1.69 9.31 -6.95
N LEU A 34 -0.73 9.02 -6.06
CA LEU A 34 -0.47 9.78 -4.84
C LEU A 34 0.72 10.74 -4.96
N ASN A 35 1.35 10.81 -6.14
CA ASN A 35 2.57 11.58 -6.40
C ASN A 35 3.69 11.21 -5.40
N LEU A 36 3.95 9.91 -5.28
CA LEU A 36 5.00 9.34 -4.42
C LEU A 36 6.19 8.87 -5.26
N ASN A 37 7.28 8.52 -4.56
CA ASN A 37 8.48 7.95 -5.16
C ASN A 37 8.92 6.68 -4.42
N LEU A 38 7.99 5.73 -4.21
CA LEU A 38 8.32 4.44 -3.62
C LEU A 38 9.25 3.68 -4.54
N ILE A 39 10.37 3.20 -4.00
CA ILE A 39 11.37 2.40 -4.74
C ILE A 39 11.33 0.96 -4.21
N SER A 40 11.07 0.02 -5.11
CA SER A 40 11.01 -1.42 -4.81
C SER A 40 11.88 -2.19 -5.79
N GLU A 41 12.85 -2.97 -5.29
CA GLU A 41 13.69 -3.83 -6.14
C GLU A 41 13.11 -5.24 -6.30
N TYR A 42 12.29 -5.69 -5.36
CA TYR A 42 11.86 -7.08 -5.26
C TYR A 42 10.39 -7.31 -5.58
N SER A 43 9.56 -6.26 -5.55
CA SER A 43 8.13 -6.39 -5.81
C SER A 43 7.53 -5.27 -6.66
N ASP A 44 6.67 -5.67 -7.60
CA ASP A 44 5.91 -4.76 -8.44
C ASP A 44 4.64 -4.22 -7.76
N THR A 45 4.20 -4.80 -6.63
CA THR A 45 2.90 -4.51 -6.00
C THR A 45 3.05 -3.93 -4.61
N ILE A 46 2.06 -3.16 -4.13
CA ILE A 46 2.09 -2.59 -2.78
C ILE A 46 2.05 -3.67 -1.71
N GLY A 47 1.32 -4.76 -1.93
CA GLY A 47 1.31 -5.90 -1.02
C GLY A 47 2.69 -6.51 -0.87
N GLY A 48 3.40 -6.73 -1.98
CA GLY A 48 4.76 -7.26 -1.93
C GLY A 48 5.78 -6.25 -1.42
N PHE A 49 5.69 -4.97 -1.79
CA PHE A 49 6.52 -3.92 -1.23
C PHE A 49 6.42 -3.86 0.30
N VAL A 50 5.20 -3.95 0.86
CA VAL A 50 5.01 -4.00 2.31
C VAL A 50 5.57 -5.30 2.91
N VAL A 51 5.49 -6.43 2.22
CA VAL A 51 6.15 -7.68 2.64
C VAL A 51 7.67 -7.52 2.68
N ASP A 52 8.26 -6.84 1.69
CA ASP A 52 9.70 -6.59 1.63
C ASP A 52 10.15 -5.74 2.82
N LEU A 53 9.38 -4.69 3.15
CA LEU A 53 9.62 -3.87 4.35
C LEU A 53 9.41 -4.64 5.66
N LEU A 54 8.45 -5.57 5.70
CA LEU A 54 8.21 -6.44 6.87
C LEU A 54 9.34 -7.45 7.09
N GLY A 55 9.99 -7.91 6.02
CA GLY A 55 11.00 -8.97 6.04
C GLY A 55 10.43 -10.39 6.09
N HIS A 56 9.11 -10.56 6.13
CA HIS A 56 8.43 -11.86 6.10
C HIS A 56 7.01 -11.75 5.53
N ILE A 57 6.49 -12.86 5.03
CA ILE A 57 5.09 -12.96 4.59
C ILE A 57 4.17 -12.99 5.83
N PRO A 58 3.25 -12.03 6.00
CA PRO A 58 2.42 -11.96 7.19
C PRO A 58 1.42 -13.13 7.28
N HIS A 59 1.04 -13.47 8.50
CA HIS A 59 0.01 -14.47 8.76
C HIS A 59 -1.39 -13.88 8.57
N ASN A 60 -2.39 -14.74 8.29
CA ASN A 60 -3.78 -14.31 8.23
C ASN A 60 -4.17 -13.65 9.58
N GLY A 61 -4.78 -12.46 9.51
CA GLY A 61 -5.16 -11.69 10.69
C GLY A 61 -4.04 -10.83 11.30
N GLU A 62 -2.80 -10.92 10.81
CA GLU A 62 -1.71 -10.04 11.26
C GLU A 62 -2.04 -8.57 10.93
N ARG A 63 -1.78 -7.70 11.90
CA ARG A 63 -2.03 -6.26 11.85
C ARG A 63 -0.76 -5.57 12.33
N LYS A 64 0.11 -5.18 11.39
CA LYS A 64 1.34 -4.44 11.69
C LYS A 64 1.43 -3.18 10.85
N ALA A 65 2.25 -2.25 11.31
CA ALA A 65 2.63 -1.06 10.59
C ALA A 65 4.12 -1.15 10.23
N VAL A 66 4.48 -0.73 9.02
CA VAL A 66 5.85 -0.50 8.60
C VAL A 66 5.99 0.93 8.10
N ASN A 67 7.16 1.52 8.32
CA ASN A 67 7.45 2.89 7.92
C ASN A 67 8.39 2.86 6.71
N TYR A 68 8.18 3.79 5.79
CA TYR A 68 9.08 4.09 4.69
C TYR A 68 9.09 5.60 4.50
N GLU A 69 10.23 6.23 4.75
CA GLU A 69 10.35 7.69 4.75
C GLU A 69 9.25 8.35 5.64
N ASN A 70 8.45 9.25 5.08
CA ASN A 70 7.34 9.93 5.73
C ASN A 70 5.99 9.19 5.56
N ILE A 71 6.01 7.90 5.22
CA ILE A 71 4.80 7.12 4.92
C ILE A 71 4.70 5.93 5.86
N ILE A 72 3.51 5.72 6.43
CA ILE A 72 3.19 4.57 7.27
C ILE A 72 2.23 3.65 6.50
N PHE A 73 2.64 2.40 6.31
CA PHE A 73 1.83 1.34 5.72
C PHE A 73 1.32 0.42 6.82
N LYS A 74 -0.01 0.38 7.02
CA LYS A 74 -0.67 -0.48 8.00
C LYS A 74 -1.40 -1.62 7.30
N ILE A 75 -1.11 -2.85 7.66
CA ILE A 75 -1.80 -4.03 7.15
C ILE A 75 -3.24 -4.02 7.69
N GLU A 76 -4.22 -3.93 6.80
CA GLU A 76 -5.65 -3.93 7.16
C GLU A 76 -6.32 -5.27 6.86
N GLU A 77 -5.78 -6.06 5.92
CA GLU A 77 -6.32 -7.37 5.58
C GLU A 77 -5.24 -8.27 4.98
N VAL A 78 -5.12 -9.48 5.53
CA VAL A 78 -4.30 -10.56 4.98
C VAL A 78 -5.23 -11.73 4.69
N LYS A 79 -5.17 -12.24 3.47
CA LYS A 79 -5.92 -13.42 3.03
C LYS A 79 -5.00 -14.32 2.23
N ASP A 80 -5.05 -15.62 2.48
CA ASP A 80 -4.25 -16.63 1.78
C ASP A 80 -2.75 -16.26 1.71
N ARG A 81 -2.20 -15.76 2.83
CA ARG A 81 -0.80 -15.28 2.96
C ARG A 81 -0.44 -14.11 2.03
N ARG A 82 -1.43 -13.37 1.53
CA ARG A 82 -1.28 -12.16 0.73
C ARG A 82 -1.88 -10.98 1.46
N ILE A 83 -1.20 -9.84 1.42
CA ILE A 83 -1.76 -8.57 1.87
C ILE A 83 -2.81 -8.12 0.84
N GLU A 84 -4.08 -8.14 1.24
CA GLU A 84 -5.21 -7.72 0.39
C GLU A 84 -5.49 -6.23 0.51
N LYS A 85 -5.33 -5.66 1.70
CA LYS A 85 -5.55 -4.23 1.95
C LYS A 85 -4.47 -3.65 2.84
N VAL A 86 -4.00 -2.47 2.45
CA VAL A 86 -3.07 -1.65 3.21
C VAL A 86 -3.68 -0.28 3.42
N LYS A 87 -3.59 0.26 4.63
CA LYS A 87 -3.83 1.68 4.89
C LYS A 87 -2.51 2.43 4.79
N VAL A 88 -2.45 3.40 3.88
CA VAL A 88 -1.31 4.26 3.64
C VAL A 88 -1.61 5.60 4.30
N CYS A 89 -0.75 6.03 5.22
CA CYS A 89 -0.85 7.30 5.93
C CYS A 89 0.39 8.14 5.62
N MET A 90 0.20 9.31 5.03
CA MET A 90 1.25 10.31 4.86
C MET A 90 1.45 11.01 6.20
N ALA A 91 2.63 10.90 6.80
CA ALA A 91 3.00 11.74 7.93
C ALA A 91 3.25 13.15 7.38
N LYS A 92 2.51 14.14 7.91
CA LYS A 92 2.83 15.54 7.63
C LYS A 92 4.20 15.84 8.24
N GLU A 93 5.06 16.49 7.47
CA GLU A 93 6.10 17.31 8.07
C GLU A 93 5.38 18.39 8.89
N ALA A 94 5.71 18.46 10.19
CA ALA A 94 5.15 19.40 11.13
C ALA A 94 5.69 20.82 10.89
#